data_AF-A0A2E3BZR3-F1
#
_entry.id   AF-A0A2E3BZR3-F1
#
_cell.length_a   1.000
_cell.length_b   1.000
_cell.length_c   1.000
_cell.angle_alpha   90.00
_cell.angle_beta   90.00
_cell.angle_gamma   90.00
#
_symmetry.space_group_name_H-M   'P 1'
#
loop_
_entity.id
_entity.type
_entity.pdbx_description
1 polymer ?
#
loop_
_entity_poly.entity_id
_entity_poly.type
_entity_poly.pdbx_seq_one_letter_code
_entity_poly.pdbx_strand_id
1 'polypeptide(L)'
;MNKKQKVVNERSYIWEFKFSASNVVPHSIEFYKKLEKYLKYLTYNDILFYNSIRLNLKKIEDECYKRKMIPTKDMLYLCLELGDLERYKLIKSYGINLTDEEIYDFLINKKNITIQKYNYDTNSNNNFNICKKIIDGEKVENLLNFFADTFNKFSSADSIFNILTLSVLKYKYPNEMIIYKGGQYYKKNQIKIVSEILKKSKLKFNKKLLLLLIPHKIHFDIIKYNIELDDEIIKCCQKNNYYPFDVKFTDEFVLKSLSRPNKTLLTKISKDFKFKRDHLREAIKHSNKTGIEFILKNYKPDISDFEFFLNNKYELKRKELELLKIIYKATK
;
A
#
# COMPACT_ATOMS: atom_id res chain seq x y z
N MET A 1 42.15 -35.50 18.90
CA MET A 1 40.99 -35.46 19.84
C MET A 1 40.40 -36.85 19.96
N ASN A 2 40.33 -37.38 21.19
CA ASN A 2 39.91 -38.75 21.46
C ASN A 2 38.40 -38.94 21.27
N LYS A 3 37.96 -39.99 20.54
CA LYS A 3 36.55 -40.28 20.24
C LYS A 3 35.67 -40.35 21.50
N LYS A 4 36.22 -40.76 22.65
CA LYS A 4 35.50 -40.78 23.94
C LYS A 4 35.20 -39.37 24.50
N GLN A 5 36.08 -38.39 24.32
CA GLN A 5 35.83 -37.00 24.76
C GLN A 5 34.76 -36.31 23.91
N LYS A 6 34.64 -36.67 22.62
CA LYS A 6 33.61 -36.12 21.74
C LYS A 6 32.20 -36.59 22.12
N VAL A 7 32.06 -37.88 22.48
CA VAL A 7 30.78 -38.47 22.92
C VAL A 7 30.34 -37.96 24.30
N VAL A 8 31.29 -37.69 25.21
CA VAL A 8 30.98 -37.12 26.52
C VAL A 8 30.54 -35.65 26.40
N ASN A 9 31.15 -34.86 25.51
CA ASN A 9 30.67 -33.51 25.20
C ASN A 9 29.30 -33.53 24.49
N GLU A 10 29.06 -34.43 23.54
CA GLU A 10 27.75 -34.50 22.85
C GLU A 10 26.61 -34.97 23.80
N ARG A 11 26.91 -35.81 24.80
CA ARG A 11 25.93 -36.25 25.81
C ARG A 11 25.70 -35.23 26.92
N SER A 12 26.69 -34.42 27.29
CA SER A 12 26.49 -33.30 28.24
C SER A 12 25.62 -32.20 27.62
N TYR A 13 25.74 -31.94 26.32
CA TYR A 13 24.81 -31.07 25.59
C TYR A 13 23.36 -31.58 25.65
N ILE A 14 23.12 -32.90 25.64
CA ILE A 14 21.76 -33.48 25.72
C ILE A 14 21.18 -33.40 27.15
N TRP A 15 22.03 -33.46 28.19
CA TRP A 15 21.59 -33.40 29.59
C TRP A 15 21.24 -32.00 30.08
N GLU A 16 21.76 -30.94 29.47
CA GLU A 16 21.35 -29.55 29.75
C GLU A 16 19.92 -29.22 29.29
N PHE A 17 19.26 -30.09 28.49
CA PHE A 17 17.87 -29.87 28.01
C PHE A 17 16.77 -30.30 28.99
N LYS A 18 17.11 -30.73 30.20
CA LYS A 18 16.12 -30.98 31.27
C LYS A 18 15.63 -29.70 31.97
N PHE A 19 16.14 -28.52 31.63
CA PHE A 19 15.65 -27.26 32.20
C PHE A 19 14.47 -26.70 31.41
N SER A 20 13.29 -26.83 32.03
CA SER A 20 12.09 -26.00 31.91
C SER A 20 12.02 -25.11 30.66
N ALA A 21 11.28 -25.61 29.69
CA ALA A 21 10.68 -24.95 28.53
C ALA A 21 9.85 -23.66 28.82
N SER A 22 9.89 -23.12 30.05
CA SER A 22 9.21 -21.90 30.47
C SER A 22 10.03 -20.61 30.27
N ASN A 23 11.32 -20.70 29.94
CA ASN A 23 12.15 -19.53 29.65
C ASN A 23 12.59 -19.53 28.19
N VAL A 24 12.01 -18.63 27.40
CA VAL A 24 12.38 -18.33 26.01
C VAL A 24 13.79 -17.75 25.99
N VAL A 25 14.81 -18.61 25.95
CA VAL A 25 16.17 -18.18 25.58
C VAL A 25 16.21 -18.01 24.07
N PRO A 26 16.62 -16.85 23.54
CA PRO A 26 16.80 -16.66 22.11
C PRO A 26 18.08 -17.38 21.69
N HIS A 27 18.03 -18.70 21.50
CA HIS A 27 19.14 -19.37 20.84
C HIS A 27 19.23 -18.86 19.39
N SER A 28 20.45 -18.59 18.92
CA SER A 28 20.68 -18.01 17.60
C SER A 28 20.15 -18.93 16.48
N ILE A 29 19.78 -18.36 15.32
CA ILE A 29 19.40 -19.13 14.12
C ILE A 29 20.45 -20.21 13.81
N GLU A 30 21.72 -19.90 14.06
CA GLU A 30 22.84 -20.81 13.84
C GLU A 30 22.81 -22.04 14.77
N PHE A 31 22.41 -21.86 16.03
CA PHE A 31 22.20 -22.97 16.96
C PHE A 31 21.12 -23.92 16.44
N TYR A 32 19.96 -23.39 16.07
CA TYR A 32 18.86 -24.22 15.58
C TYR A 32 19.18 -24.91 14.25
N LYS A 33 19.95 -24.28 13.36
CA LYS A 33 20.44 -24.93 12.14
C LYS A 33 21.38 -26.10 12.45
N LYS A 34 22.18 -26.03 13.52
CA LYS A 34 23.02 -27.17 13.95
C LYS A 34 22.19 -28.35 14.43
N LEU A 35 20.99 -28.13 14.97
CA LEU A 35 20.08 -29.20 15.42
C LEU A 35 19.56 -30.07 14.26
N GLU A 36 19.55 -29.58 13.01
CA GLU A 36 19.18 -30.39 11.84
C GLU A 36 20.06 -31.64 11.65
N LYS A 37 21.27 -31.65 12.21
CA LYS A 37 22.17 -32.82 12.16
C LYS A 37 21.78 -33.91 13.17
N TYR A 38 20.91 -33.59 14.12
CA TYR A 38 20.57 -34.44 15.27
C TYR A 38 19.08 -34.76 15.37
N LEU A 39 18.33 -34.67 14.27
CA LEU A 39 16.86 -34.88 14.23
C LEU A 39 16.39 -36.12 14.99
N LYS A 40 17.15 -37.22 14.93
CA LYS A 40 16.81 -38.49 15.60
C LYS A 40 16.81 -38.40 17.14
N TYR A 41 17.48 -37.40 17.70
CA TYR A 41 17.69 -37.23 19.15
C TYR A 41 16.89 -36.06 19.73
N LEU A 42 16.13 -35.33 18.91
CA LEU A 42 15.34 -34.19 19.37
C LEU A 42 14.05 -34.66 20.05
N THR A 43 13.68 -33.98 21.14
CA THR A 43 12.34 -34.08 21.72
C THR A 43 11.40 -33.18 20.95
N TYR A 44 10.42 -33.79 20.29
CA TYR A 44 9.43 -33.09 19.48
C TYR A 44 8.26 -32.63 20.37
N ASN A 45 8.16 -31.32 20.56
CA ASN A 45 7.12 -30.65 21.36
C ASN A 45 6.71 -29.32 20.71
N ASP A 46 5.61 -28.73 21.19
CA ASP A 46 5.00 -27.55 20.58
C ASP A 46 5.96 -26.37 20.43
N ILE A 47 6.93 -26.23 21.36
CA ILE A 47 7.94 -25.18 21.33
C ILE A 47 8.94 -25.41 20.18
N LEU A 48 9.41 -26.65 20.00
CA LEU A 48 10.29 -26.98 18.87
C LEU A 48 9.57 -26.73 17.54
N PHE A 49 8.29 -27.13 17.46
CA PHE A 49 7.49 -26.96 16.27
C PHE A 49 7.24 -25.46 15.96
N TYR A 50 6.83 -24.68 16.96
CA TYR A 50 6.67 -23.23 16.84
C TYR A 50 7.97 -22.55 16.39
N ASN A 51 9.10 -22.92 16.99
CA ASN A 51 10.40 -22.38 16.61
C ASN A 51 10.85 -22.80 15.22
N SER A 52 10.51 -24.00 14.78
CA SER A 52 10.82 -24.46 13.42
C SER A 52 10.15 -23.58 12.37
N ILE A 53 8.90 -23.18 12.61
CA ILE A 53 8.16 -22.24 11.76
C ILE A 53 8.78 -20.84 11.86
N ARG A 54 8.96 -20.33 13.08
CA ARG A 54 9.47 -18.97 13.34
C ARG A 54 10.82 -18.71 12.69
N LEU A 55 11.67 -19.74 12.66
CA LEU A 55 13.04 -19.67 12.16
C LEU A 55 13.19 -20.28 10.75
N ASN A 56 12.09 -20.70 10.12
CA ASN A 56 12.05 -21.31 8.79
C ASN A 56 12.96 -22.54 8.63
N LEU A 57 12.92 -23.43 9.62
CA LEU A 57 13.73 -24.66 9.70
C LEU A 57 12.95 -25.84 9.10
N LYS A 58 12.81 -25.84 7.77
CA LYS A 58 11.94 -26.79 7.04
C LYS A 58 12.16 -28.25 7.43
N LYS A 59 13.41 -28.71 7.63
CA LYS A 59 13.67 -30.11 8.00
C LYS A 59 13.10 -30.49 9.37
N ILE A 60 13.15 -29.57 10.33
CA ILE A 60 12.60 -29.81 11.66
C ILE A 60 11.07 -29.74 11.59
N GLU A 61 10.54 -28.76 10.86
CA GLU A 61 9.09 -28.60 10.61
C GLU A 61 8.48 -29.85 9.95
N ASP A 62 9.10 -30.35 8.87
CA ASP A 62 8.69 -31.57 8.18
C ASP A 62 8.68 -32.79 9.12
N GLU A 63 9.67 -32.87 10.02
CA GLU A 63 9.77 -33.99 10.95
C GLU A 63 8.75 -33.88 12.09
N CYS A 64 8.35 -32.66 12.51
CA CYS A 64 7.20 -32.44 13.38
C CYS A 64 5.91 -32.96 12.71
N TYR A 65 5.69 -32.62 11.44
CA TYR A 65 4.53 -33.10 10.68
C TYR A 65 4.53 -34.64 10.49
N LYS A 66 5.67 -35.25 10.15
CA LYS A 66 5.78 -36.72 10.03
C LYS A 66 5.45 -37.44 11.33
N ARG A 67 5.77 -36.82 12.47
CA ARG A 67 5.44 -37.33 13.81
C ARG A 67 4.01 -37.03 14.23
N LYS A 68 3.18 -36.50 13.33
CA LYS A 68 1.76 -36.16 13.55
C LYS A 68 1.56 -35.19 14.71
N MET A 69 2.53 -34.29 14.92
CA MET A 69 2.33 -33.20 15.86
C MET A 69 1.14 -32.33 15.43
N ILE A 70 0.26 -32.04 16.37
CA ILE A 70 -0.88 -31.17 16.13
C ILE A 70 -0.38 -29.74 16.32
N PRO A 71 -0.47 -28.85 15.31
CA PRO A 71 -0.11 -27.46 15.50
C PRO A 71 -0.94 -26.80 16.60
N THR A 72 -0.53 -25.63 17.06
CA THR A 72 -1.32 -24.84 18.02
C THR A 72 -1.89 -23.58 17.37
N LYS A 73 -2.84 -22.94 18.05
CA LYS A 73 -3.41 -21.65 17.63
C LYS A 73 -2.36 -20.55 17.51
N ASP A 74 -1.34 -20.58 18.39
CA ASP A 74 -0.22 -19.63 18.36
C ASP A 74 0.60 -19.72 17.07
N MET A 75 0.66 -20.91 16.45
CA MET A 75 1.34 -21.08 15.16
C MET A 75 0.54 -20.44 14.00
N LEU A 76 -0.80 -20.36 14.10
CA LEU A 76 -1.61 -19.58 13.14
C LEU A 76 -1.31 -18.09 13.26
N TYR A 77 -1.29 -17.55 14.49
CA TYR A 77 -0.91 -16.15 14.74
C TYR A 77 0.49 -15.83 14.23
N LEU A 78 1.44 -16.75 14.43
CA LEU A 78 2.80 -16.63 13.89
C LEU A 78 2.81 -16.58 12.36
N CYS A 79 2.03 -17.44 11.68
CA CYS A 79 1.93 -17.41 10.22
C CYS A 79 1.35 -16.08 9.72
N LEU A 80 0.38 -15.51 10.42
CA LEU A 80 -0.17 -14.19 10.13
C LEU A 80 0.88 -13.08 10.31
N GLU A 81 1.64 -13.11 11.39
CA GLU A 81 2.74 -12.15 11.65
C GLU A 81 3.79 -12.17 10.54
N LEU A 82 4.16 -13.38 10.10
CA LEU A 82 5.13 -13.63 9.03
C LEU A 82 4.57 -13.36 7.61
N GLY A 83 3.25 -13.23 7.47
CA GLY A 83 2.56 -13.15 6.17
C GLY A 83 2.69 -14.42 5.34
N ASP A 84 2.83 -15.60 5.96
CA ASP A 84 2.96 -16.89 5.29
C ASP A 84 1.60 -17.59 5.19
N LEU A 85 0.83 -17.23 4.16
CA LEU A 85 -0.52 -17.74 3.95
C LEU A 85 -0.57 -19.22 3.56
N GLU A 86 0.48 -19.73 2.91
CA GLU A 86 0.54 -21.15 2.55
C GLU A 86 0.70 -22.00 3.80
N ARG A 87 1.61 -21.60 4.70
CA ARG A 87 1.74 -22.29 5.99
C ARG A 87 0.50 -22.09 6.88
N TYR A 88 -0.13 -20.92 6.84
CA TYR A 88 -1.41 -20.70 7.53
C TYR A 88 -2.49 -21.69 7.07
N LYS A 89 -2.67 -21.86 5.75
CA LYS A 89 -3.63 -22.83 5.17
C LYS A 89 -3.30 -24.26 5.59
N LEU A 90 -2.01 -24.63 5.55
CA LEU A 90 -1.56 -25.96 5.98
C LEU A 90 -1.88 -26.22 7.45
N ILE A 91 -1.59 -25.27 8.34
CA ILE A 91 -1.90 -25.45 9.77
C ILE A 91 -3.43 -25.52 9.98
N LYS A 92 -4.20 -24.69 9.26
CA LYS A 92 -5.66 -24.70 9.32
C LYS A 92 -6.25 -26.06 8.94
N SER A 93 -5.63 -26.81 8.02
CA SER A 93 -6.12 -28.14 7.63
C SER A 93 -6.05 -29.19 8.74
N TYR A 94 -5.34 -28.91 9.85
CA TYR A 94 -5.34 -29.77 11.05
C TYR A 94 -6.55 -29.50 11.98
N GLY A 95 -7.55 -28.75 11.53
CA GLY A 95 -8.80 -28.48 12.27
C GLY A 95 -8.74 -27.30 13.22
N ILE A 96 -7.65 -26.53 13.19
CA ILE A 96 -7.47 -25.35 14.05
C ILE A 96 -7.90 -24.11 13.26
N ASN A 97 -8.76 -23.29 13.86
CA ASN A 97 -9.28 -22.09 13.22
C ASN A 97 -9.13 -20.87 14.12
N LEU A 98 -9.03 -19.70 13.49
CA LEU A 98 -9.23 -18.39 14.13
C LEU A 98 -10.60 -17.86 13.72
N THR A 99 -11.31 -17.20 14.62
CA THR A 99 -12.51 -16.46 14.25
C THR A 99 -12.15 -15.15 13.53
N ASP A 100 -13.11 -14.56 12.83
CA ASP A 100 -12.97 -13.22 12.23
C ASP A 100 -12.50 -12.17 13.25
N GLU A 101 -13.04 -12.22 14.46
CA GLU A 101 -12.73 -11.29 15.55
C GLU A 101 -11.29 -11.46 16.03
N GLU A 102 -10.81 -12.69 16.14
CA GLU A 102 -9.44 -13.00 16.52
C GLU A 102 -8.44 -12.52 15.47
N ILE A 103 -8.76 -12.72 14.19
CA ILE A 103 -7.95 -12.23 13.07
C ILE A 103 -7.90 -10.70 13.10
N TYR A 104 -9.06 -10.06 13.26
CA TYR A 104 -9.17 -8.60 13.30
C TYR A 104 -8.40 -8.00 14.49
N ASP A 105 -8.60 -8.55 15.69
CA ASP A 105 -7.91 -8.08 16.89
C ASP A 105 -6.39 -8.21 16.76
N PHE A 106 -5.92 -9.38 16.30
CA PHE A 106 -4.49 -9.63 16.13
C PHE A 106 -3.86 -8.69 15.10
N LEU A 107 -4.48 -8.55 13.93
CA LEU A 107 -3.88 -7.82 12.81
C LEU A 107 -4.06 -6.30 12.92
N ILE A 108 -5.22 -5.85 13.38
CA ILE A 108 -5.59 -4.42 13.39
C ILE A 108 -5.38 -3.81 14.77
N ASN A 109 -6.04 -4.31 15.81
CA ASN A 109 -5.99 -3.71 17.15
C ASN A 109 -4.59 -3.80 17.76
N LYS A 110 -3.96 -4.98 17.65
CA LYS A 110 -2.56 -5.19 18.08
C LYS A 110 -1.53 -4.70 17.07
N LYS A 111 -1.97 -4.20 15.90
CA LYS A 111 -1.12 -3.65 14.83
C LYS A 111 -0.07 -4.65 14.35
N ASN A 112 -0.44 -5.93 14.25
CA ASN A 112 0.40 -6.99 13.69
C ASN A 112 0.15 -7.20 12.19
N ILE A 113 -0.49 -6.24 11.50
CA ILE A 113 -0.47 -6.18 10.04
C ILE A 113 1.00 -6.07 9.61
N THR A 114 1.59 -7.25 9.34
CA THR A 114 2.91 -7.55 8.78
C THR A 114 4.15 -7.04 9.51
N ILE A 115 4.88 -7.96 10.13
CA ILE A 115 6.13 -7.66 10.83
C ILE A 115 7.26 -8.40 10.12
N GLN A 116 8.14 -7.68 9.41
CA GLN A 116 9.54 -8.07 9.37
C GLN A 116 10.31 -7.18 10.35
N LYS A 117 10.78 -7.77 11.44
CA LYS A 117 11.81 -7.14 12.27
C LYS A 117 13.12 -7.24 11.48
N TYR A 118 13.65 -6.12 11.00
CA TYR A 118 15.06 -6.02 10.67
C TYR A 118 15.78 -5.33 11.82
N ASN A 119 16.92 -5.90 12.24
CA ASN A 119 17.95 -5.11 12.91
C ASN A 119 18.58 -4.21 11.84
N TYR A 120 18.58 -2.90 12.08
CA TYR A 120 19.44 -2.03 11.29
C TYR A 120 20.90 -2.28 11.66
N ASP A 121 21.72 -2.15 10.63
CA ASP A 121 23.16 -2.31 10.55
C ASP A 121 23.97 -1.95 11.81
N THR A 122 24.91 -2.82 12.16
CA THR A 122 25.94 -2.68 13.21
C THR A 122 27.05 -1.70 12.82
N ASN A 123 26.94 -1.00 11.70
CA ASN A 123 28.02 -0.18 11.12
C ASN A 123 27.86 1.34 11.27
N SER A 124 26.86 1.85 12.02
CA SER A 124 26.84 3.26 12.39
C SER A 124 27.39 3.44 13.80
N ASN A 125 28.48 4.19 13.93
CA ASN A 125 29.15 4.61 15.18
C ASN A 125 28.27 5.42 16.17
N ASN A 126 26.95 5.35 16.06
CA ASN A 126 25.99 5.94 16.98
C ASN A 126 25.14 4.83 17.60
N ASN A 127 25.26 4.67 18.92
CA ASN A 127 24.64 3.67 19.80
C ASN A 127 23.09 3.70 19.87
N PHE A 128 22.39 3.70 18.74
CA PHE A 128 20.94 3.53 18.72
C PHE A 128 20.55 2.39 17.77
N ASN A 129 20.48 1.18 18.34
CA ASN A 129 19.77 0.04 17.75
C ASN A 129 18.27 0.35 17.69
N ILE A 130 17.82 1.15 16.73
CA ILE A 130 16.39 1.36 16.48
C ILE A 130 15.91 0.19 15.62
N CYS A 131 15.38 -0.85 16.26
CA CYS A 131 14.62 -1.88 15.57
C CYS A 131 13.34 -1.23 15.00
N LYS A 132 13.35 -0.89 13.70
CA LYS A 132 12.14 -0.40 13.04
C LYS A 132 11.40 -1.61 12.45
N LYS A 133 10.13 -1.78 12.85
CA LYS A 133 9.22 -2.71 12.16
C LYS A 133 9.11 -2.26 10.71
N ILE A 134 9.60 -3.09 9.78
CA ILE A 134 9.42 -2.87 8.34
C ILE A 134 8.26 -3.75 7.89
N ILE A 135 7.32 -3.13 7.19
CA ILE A 135 6.19 -3.80 6.58
C ILE A 135 6.57 -4.18 5.15
N ASP A 136 6.47 -5.47 4.84
CA ASP A 136 6.58 -6.00 3.48
C ASP A 136 5.21 -5.85 2.79
N GLY A 137 5.11 -4.88 1.88
CA GLY A 137 3.82 -4.54 1.29
C GLY A 137 3.25 -5.60 0.33
N GLU A 138 4.06 -6.51 -0.24
CA GLU A 138 3.54 -7.63 -1.03
C GLU A 138 2.84 -8.64 -0.10
N LYS A 139 3.45 -8.93 1.05
CA LYS A 139 2.83 -9.79 2.07
C LYS A 139 1.56 -9.16 2.66
N VAL A 140 1.55 -7.84 2.87
CA VAL A 140 0.33 -7.13 3.26
C VAL A 140 -0.75 -7.33 2.21
N GLU A 141 -0.44 -7.04 0.95
CA GLU A 141 -1.41 -7.14 -0.16
C GLU A 141 -2.05 -8.54 -0.21
N ASN A 142 -1.23 -9.59 -0.10
CA ASN A 142 -1.70 -10.97 -0.04
C ASN A 142 -2.60 -11.24 1.16
N LEU A 143 -2.20 -10.77 2.35
CA LEU A 143 -2.95 -10.96 3.59
C LEU A 143 -4.30 -10.22 3.54
N LEU A 144 -4.31 -8.98 3.03
CA LEU A 144 -5.53 -8.19 2.82
C LEU A 144 -6.47 -8.83 1.82
N ASN A 145 -5.93 -9.44 0.76
CA ASN A 145 -6.73 -10.19 -0.21
C ASN A 145 -7.32 -11.46 0.39
N PHE A 146 -6.56 -12.17 1.21
CA PHE A 146 -6.99 -13.43 1.81
C PHE A 146 -8.08 -13.24 2.87
N PHE A 147 -7.98 -12.19 3.69
CA PHE A 147 -8.95 -11.87 4.74
C PHE A 147 -9.88 -10.70 4.37
N ALA A 148 -10.10 -10.47 3.07
CA ALA A 148 -10.89 -9.34 2.59
C ALA A 148 -12.30 -9.31 3.20
N ASP A 149 -12.96 -10.47 3.29
CA ASP A 149 -14.31 -10.58 3.85
C ASP A 149 -14.34 -10.20 5.34
N THR A 150 -13.37 -10.70 6.12
CA THR A 150 -13.18 -10.33 7.53
C THR A 150 -12.99 -8.82 7.68
N PHE A 151 -12.10 -8.21 6.91
CA PHE A 151 -11.84 -6.77 6.99
C PHE A 151 -13.01 -5.91 6.48
N ASN A 152 -13.73 -6.37 5.48
CA ASN A 152 -14.92 -5.69 4.98
C ASN A 152 -16.07 -5.74 6.01
N LYS A 153 -16.24 -6.88 6.69
CA LYS A 153 -17.20 -7.04 7.80
C LYS A 153 -16.97 -6.02 8.91
N PHE A 154 -15.70 -5.72 9.24
CA PHE A 154 -15.33 -4.72 10.24
C PHE A 154 -15.04 -3.31 9.69
N SER A 155 -15.32 -3.04 8.41
CA SER A 155 -15.09 -1.72 7.79
C SER A 155 -13.67 -1.17 8.01
N SER A 156 -12.65 -2.05 7.91
CA SER A 156 -11.30 -1.80 8.45
C SER A 156 -10.39 -0.92 7.58
N ALA A 157 -10.86 -0.46 6.42
CA ALA A 157 -10.02 0.21 5.42
C ALA A 157 -9.27 1.42 5.99
N ASP A 158 -9.92 2.25 6.81
CA ASP A 158 -9.29 3.42 7.45
C ASP A 158 -8.21 3.02 8.45
N SER A 159 -8.50 2.03 9.30
CA SER A 159 -7.55 1.54 10.31
C SER A 159 -6.31 0.96 9.65
N ILE A 160 -6.49 0.15 8.61
CA ILE A 160 -5.40 -0.42 7.82
C ILE A 160 -4.59 0.70 7.16
N PHE A 161 -5.26 1.67 6.52
CA PHE A 161 -4.59 2.81 5.91
C PHE A 161 -3.72 3.58 6.90
N ASN A 162 -4.25 3.87 8.10
CA ASN A 162 -3.52 4.57 9.15
C ASN A 162 -2.32 3.76 9.67
N ILE A 163 -2.48 2.45 9.91
CA ILE A 163 -1.37 1.59 10.33
C ILE A 163 -0.24 1.61 9.30
N LEU A 164 -0.57 1.40 8.02
CA LEU A 164 0.43 1.33 6.95
C LEU A 164 1.11 2.68 6.70
N THR A 165 0.35 3.79 6.71
CA THR A 165 0.90 5.14 6.51
C THR A 165 1.74 5.66 7.67
N LEU A 166 1.70 5.03 8.85
CA LEU A 166 2.60 5.35 9.97
C LEU A 166 3.82 4.41 10.05
N SER A 167 3.84 3.36 9.24
CA SER A 167 4.85 2.30 9.32
C SER A 167 6.00 2.50 8.33
N VAL A 168 7.16 1.88 8.61
CA VAL A 168 8.25 1.80 7.63
C VAL A 168 7.85 0.76 6.58
N LEU A 169 7.64 1.20 5.34
CA LEU A 169 7.20 0.31 4.26
C LEU A 169 8.37 -0.06 3.35
N LYS A 170 8.50 -1.36 3.06
CA LYS A 170 9.28 -1.90 1.96
C LYS A 170 8.30 -2.39 0.90
N TYR A 171 8.30 -1.74 -0.25
CA TYR A 171 7.48 -2.15 -1.39
C TYR A 171 8.36 -2.22 -2.63
N LYS A 172 8.23 -3.32 -3.38
CA LYS A 172 8.91 -3.49 -4.65
C LYS A 172 8.02 -2.87 -5.74
N TYR A 173 8.50 -1.77 -6.32
CA TYR A 173 8.01 -1.36 -7.64
C TYR A 173 8.68 -2.24 -8.70
N PRO A 174 8.12 -2.35 -9.92
CA PRO A 174 8.67 -3.21 -10.98
C PRO A 174 10.18 -3.09 -11.19
N ASN A 175 10.76 -1.91 -10.95
CA ASN A 175 12.18 -1.62 -11.18
C ASN A 175 12.97 -1.11 -9.95
N GLU A 176 12.34 -0.95 -8.78
CA GLU A 176 13.00 -0.35 -7.60
C GLU A 176 12.49 -0.93 -6.29
N MET A 177 13.40 -1.14 -5.33
CA MET A 177 13.06 -1.47 -3.95
C MET A 177 13.17 -0.21 -3.10
N ILE A 178 12.05 0.22 -2.50
CA ILE A 178 12.05 1.46 -1.73
C ILE A 178 11.75 1.17 -0.26
N ILE A 179 12.64 1.64 0.63
CA ILE A 179 12.50 1.54 2.09
C ILE A 179 12.19 2.95 2.63
N TYR A 180 10.98 3.14 3.17
CA TYR A 180 10.54 4.46 3.65
C TYR A 180 10.61 4.55 5.17
N LYS A 181 11.48 5.41 5.71
CA LYS A 181 11.50 5.71 7.16
C LYS A 181 10.26 6.54 7.53
N GLY A 182 9.39 6.01 8.38
CA GLY A 182 8.21 6.71 8.91
C GLY A 182 8.57 7.96 9.72
N GLY A 183 7.71 8.97 9.67
CA GLY A 183 7.82 10.25 10.38
C GLY A 183 6.46 10.97 10.40
N GLN A 184 6.31 11.97 11.28
CA GLN A 184 5.05 12.62 11.71
C GLN A 184 4.18 13.26 10.59
N TYR A 185 4.65 13.30 9.35
CA TYR A 185 3.93 13.88 8.23
C TYR A 185 3.81 12.88 7.09
N TYR A 186 2.59 12.68 6.62
CA TYR A 186 2.30 11.87 5.44
C TYR A 186 3.13 12.35 4.25
N LYS A 187 4.22 11.66 3.91
CA LYS A 187 4.90 11.93 2.64
C LYS A 187 3.97 11.44 1.54
N LYS A 188 3.70 12.30 0.53
CA LYS A 188 2.83 11.99 -0.62
C LYS A 188 3.10 10.61 -1.25
N ASN A 189 4.35 10.17 -1.27
CA ASN A 189 4.77 8.85 -1.78
C ASN A 189 4.28 7.68 -0.91
N GLN A 190 4.21 7.85 0.41
CA GLN A 190 3.71 6.83 1.33
C GLN A 190 2.21 6.63 1.17
N ILE A 191 1.44 7.72 1.11
CA ILE A 191 0.01 7.66 0.80
C ILE A 191 -0.20 6.97 -0.55
N LYS A 192 0.61 7.29 -1.57
CA LYS A 192 0.53 6.64 -2.88
C LYS A 192 0.74 5.13 -2.80
N ILE A 193 1.78 4.65 -2.09
CA ILE A 193 2.05 3.21 -1.98
C ILE A 193 0.95 2.48 -1.21
N VAL A 194 0.56 3.01 -0.05
CA VAL A 194 -0.52 2.39 0.73
C VAL A 194 -1.81 2.35 -0.07
N SER A 195 -2.10 3.41 -0.83
CA SER A 195 -3.23 3.46 -1.75
C SER A 195 -3.14 2.38 -2.83
N GLU A 196 -1.97 2.15 -3.43
CA GLU A 196 -1.80 1.09 -4.43
C GLU A 196 -1.99 -0.31 -3.83
N ILE A 197 -1.45 -0.57 -2.63
CA ILE A 197 -1.67 -1.82 -1.88
C ILE A 197 -3.17 -2.05 -1.66
N LEU A 198 -3.87 -1.01 -1.18
CA LEU A 198 -5.30 -1.10 -0.91
C LEU A 198 -6.14 -1.23 -2.21
N LYS A 199 -5.75 -0.60 -3.32
CA LYS A 199 -6.46 -0.78 -4.61
C LYS A 199 -6.38 -2.20 -5.16
N LYS A 200 -5.20 -2.80 -5.01
CA LYS A 200 -4.93 -4.18 -5.42
C LYS A 200 -5.53 -5.19 -4.45
N SER A 201 -5.86 -4.76 -3.24
CA SER A 201 -6.64 -5.59 -2.32
C SER A 201 -8.13 -5.56 -2.66
N LYS A 202 -8.85 -6.63 -2.29
CA LYS A 202 -10.32 -6.74 -2.39
C LYS A 202 -11.06 -5.97 -1.26
N LEU A 203 -10.40 -5.02 -0.61
CA LEU A 203 -11.01 -4.22 0.45
C LEU A 203 -11.96 -3.17 -0.14
N LYS A 204 -13.11 -3.00 0.49
CA LYS A 204 -14.05 -1.92 0.18
C LYS A 204 -13.56 -0.61 0.79
N PHE A 205 -13.34 0.37 -0.06
CA PHE A 205 -13.00 1.72 0.38
C PHE A 205 -14.24 2.39 0.93
N ASN A 206 -14.05 3.24 1.92
CA ASN A 206 -15.11 4.11 2.40
C ASN A 206 -14.91 5.54 1.89
N LYS A 207 -15.95 6.38 2.03
CA LYS A 207 -15.92 7.78 1.62
C LYS A 207 -14.80 8.58 2.30
N LYS A 208 -14.52 8.32 3.58
CA LYS A 208 -13.49 9.03 4.36
C LYS A 208 -12.11 8.83 3.75
N LEU A 209 -11.76 7.58 3.44
CA LEU A 209 -10.50 7.25 2.77
C LEU A 209 -10.43 7.90 1.39
N LEU A 210 -11.51 7.86 0.59
CA LEU A 210 -11.55 8.51 -0.71
C LEU A 210 -11.23 10.01 -0.63
N LEU A 211 -11.88 10.73 0.28
CA LEU A 211 -11.66 12.16 0.49
C LEU A 211 -10.21 12.48 0.87
N LEU A 212 -9.57 11.61 1.63
CA LEU A 212 -8.16 11.75 2.02
C LEU A 212 -7.22 11.57 0.82
N LEU A 213 -7.60 10.75 -0.16
CA LEU A 213 -6.74 10.41 -1.32
C LEU A 213 -6.85 11.40 -2.48
N ILE A 214 -7.98 12.11 -2.61
CA ILE A 214 -8.22 13.12 -3.65
C ILE A 214 -7.13 14.21 -3.68
N PRO A 215 -6.72 14.85 -2.57
CA PRO A 215 -5.64 15.86 -2.56
C PRO A 215 -4.31 15.36 -3.10
N HIS A 216 -4.05 14.05 -2.98
CA HIS A 216 -2.83 13.43 -3.46
C HIS A 216 -2.91 13.01 -4.94
N LYS A 217 -4.04 13.24 -5.61
CA LYS A 217 -4.31 12.93 -7.03
C LYS A 217 -4.14 11.44 -7.35
N ILE A 218 -4.56 10.58 -6.42
CA ILE A 218 -4.46 9.12 -6.59
C ILE A 218 -5.76 8.61 -7.21
N HIS A 219 -5.66 7.78 -8.26
CA HIS A 219 -6.83 7.33 -9.05
C HIS A 219 -7.61 6.21 -8.41
N PHE A 220 -8.88 6.45 -8.13
CA PHE A 220 -9.78 5.52 -7.47
C PHE A 220 -11.06 5.38 -8.26
N ASP A 221 -11.39 4.14 -8.56
CA ASP A 221 -12.66 3.78 -9.17
C ASP A 221 -13.69 3.60 -8.05
N ILE A 222 -14.53 4.61 -7.83
CA ILE A 222 -15.62 4.57 -6.86
C ILE A 222 -16.73 3.59 -7.23
N ILE A 223 -16.91 3.29 -8.52
CA ILE A 223 -17.96 2.40 -9.01
C ILE A 223 -17.62 0.99 -8.53
N LYS A 224 -16.34 0.59 -8.66
CA LYS A 224 -15.81 -0.66 -8.11
C LYS A 224 -16.13 -0.83 -6.61
N TYR A 225 -16.21 0.26 -5.85
CA TYR A 225 -16.42 0.22 -4.40
C TYR A 225 -17.86 0.53 -3.97
N ASN A 226 -18.79 0.72 -4.90
CA ASN A 226 -20.19 1.07 -4.62
C ASN A 226 -20.32 2.30 -3.70
N ILE A 227 -19.44 3.29 -3.87
CA ILE A 227 -19.48 4.56 -3.14
C ILE A 227 -20.34 5.53 -3.95
N GLU A 228 -21.43 6.00 -3.37
CA GLU A 228 -22.27 7.04 -3.98
C GLU A 228 -21.51 8.37 -4.07
N LEU A 229 -21.69 9.06 -5.19
CA LEU A 229 -21.13 10.38 -5.42
C LEU A 229 -22.03 11.45 -4.82
N ASP A 230 -21.58 12.04 -3.72
CA ASP A 230 -22.24 13.18 -3.12
C ASP A 230 -21.49 14.50 -3.32
N ASP A 231 -22.14 15.59 -2.90
CA ASP A 231 -21.64 16.95 -3.01
C ASP A 231 -20.26 17.15 -2.35
N GLU A 232 -19.94 16.40 -1.29
CA GLU A 232 -18.68 16.55 -0.58
C GLU A 232 -17.51 16.01 -1.43
N ILE A 233 -17.69 14.82 -2.01
CA ILE A 233 -16.71 14.23 -2.92
C ILE A 233 -16.52 15.14 -4.14
N ILE A 234 -17.62 15.63 -4.73
CA ILE A 234 -17.58 16.55 -5.87
C ILE A 234 -16.78 17.80 -5.50
N LYS A 235 -17.16 18.52 -4.43
CA LYS A 235 -16.47 19.73 -3.96
C LYS A 235 -14.97 19.49 -3.72
N CYS A 236 -14.61 18.35 -3.13
CA CYS A 236 -13.21 18.00 -2.90
C CYS A 236 -12.44 17.79 -4.22
N CYS A 237 -13.02 17.09 -5.19
CA CYS A 237 -12.47 16.92 -6.52
C CYS A 237 -12.27 18.26 -7.26
N GLN A 238 -13.28 19.15 -7.22
CA GLN A 238 -13.20 20.48 -7.81
C GLN A 238 -12.06 21.30 -7.19
N LYS A 239 -11.95 21.32 -5.86
CA LYS A 239 -10.89 22.03 -5.12
C LYS A 239 -9.49 21.58 -5.52
N ASN A 240 -9.31 20.27 -5.75
CA ASN A 240 -8.02 19.66 -6.05
C ASN A 240 -7.73 19.53 -7.55
N ASN A 241 -8.64 19.99 -8.42
CA ASN A 241 -8.54 19.92 -9.87
C ASN A 241 -8.21 18.51 -10.37
N TYR A 242 -9.03 17.56 -9.90
CA TYR A 242 -8.80 16.14 -10.03
C TYR A 242 -10.13 15.41 -10.24
N TYR A 243 -10.17 14.49 -11.22
CA TYR A 243 -11.41 13.80 -11.60
C TYR A 243 -11.20 12.31 -11.76
N PRO A 244 -11.55 11.53 -10.73
CA PRO A 244 -11.48 10.09 -10.81
C PRO A 244 -12.71 9.44 -11.47
N PHE A 245 -13.76 10.18 -11.86
CA PHE A 245 -15.12 9.61 -11.99
C PHE A 245 -15.78 9.77 -13.36
N ASP A 246 -16.81 8.95 -13.62
CA ASP A 246 -17.71 9.04 -14.78
C ASP A 246 -18.93 9.93 -14.47
N VAL A 247 -18.68 11.13 -13.95
CA VAL A 247 -19.74 12.14 -13.77
C VAL A 247 -19.82 13.00 -15.03
N LYS A 248 -21.00 13.52 -15.38
CA LYS A 248 -21.11 14.53 -16.44
C LYS A 248 -20.41 15.80 -15.98
N PHE A 249 -19.52 16.32 -16.81
CA PHE A 249 -18.86 17.58 -16.54
C PHE A 249 -19.88 18.73 -16.53
N THR A 250 -19.84 19.59 -15.51
CA THR A 250 -20.62 20.83 -15.46
C THR A 250 -19.78 21.99 -16.00
N ASP A 251 -20.43 23.02 -16.55
CA ASP A 251 -19.76 24.24 -17.01
C ASP A 251 -18.83 24.83 -15.93
N GLU A 252 -19.31 24.93 -14.69
CA GLU A 252 -18.54 25.49 -13.56
C GLU A 252 -17.25 24.70 -13.30
N PHE A 253 -17.32 23.36 -13.34
CA PHE A 253 -16.15 22.52 -13.16
C PHE A 253 -15.15 22.67 -14.31
N VAL A 254 -15.64 22.76 -15.54
CA VAL A 254 -14.81 22.92 -16.73
C VAL A 254 -14.08 24.27 -16.69
N LEU A 255 -14.78 25.37 -16.35
CA LEU A 255 -14.17 26.69 -16.16
C LEU A 255 -13.05 26.65 -15.10
N LYS A 256 -13.32 26.06 -13.92
CA LYS A 256 -12.30 25.86 -12.87
C LYS A 256 -11.12 25.00 -13.34
N SER A 257 -11.37 23.98 -14.16
CA SER A 257 -10.31 23.11 -14.70
C SER A 257 -9.44 23.81 -15.75
N LEU A 258 -10.00 24.79 -16.45
CA LEU A 258 -9.28 25.59 -17.44
C LEU A 258 -8.41 26.68 -16.81
N SER A 259 -8.77 27.18 -15.63
CA SER A 259 -7.93 28.13 -14.89
C SER A 259 -6.70 27.49 -14.25
N ARG A 260 -6.74 26.18 -13.98
CA ARG A 260 -5.61 25.40 -13.44
C ARG A 260 -5.33 24.20 -14.35
N PRO A 261 -4.38 24.24 -15.28
CA PRO A 261 -4.21 23.18 -16.27
C PRO A 261 -3.85 21.82 -15.64
N ASN A 262 -4.64 20.80 -15.95
CA ASN A 262 -4.34 19.39 -15.73
C ASN A 262 -4.59 18.62 -17.04
N LYS A 263 -3.52 18.28 -17.76
CA LYS A 263 -3.61 17.67 -19.10
C LYS A 263 -4.46 16.40 -19.12
N THR A 264 -4.30 15.52 -18.12
CA THR A 264 -5.06 14.27 -18.03
C THR A 264 -6.56 14.54 -17.86
N LEU A 265 -6.91 15.50 -17.01
CA LEU A 265 -8.29 15.92 -16.79
C LEU A 265 -8.89 16.55 -18.06
N LEU A 266 -8.19 17.49 -18.69
CA LEU A 266 -8.66 18.15 -19.90
C LEU A 266 -8.84 17.16 -21.06
N THR A 267 -8.00 16.12 -21.14
CA THR A 267 -8.17 15.03 -22.11
C THR A 267 -9.50 14.31 -21.90
N LYS A 268 -9.88 14.01 -20.65
CA LYS A 268 -11.18 13.41 -20.34
C LYS A 268 -12.34 14.35 -20.66
N ILE A 269 -12.28 15.60 -20.18
CA ILE A 269 -13.31 16.63 -20.46
C ILE A 269 -13.57 16.74 -21.96
N SER A 270 -12.51 16.78 -22.78
CA SER A 270 -12.65 16.98 -24.23
C SER A 270 -13.39 15.86 -24.98
N LYS A 271 -13.54 14.67 -24.38
CA LYS A 271 -14.27 13.55 -24.99
C LYS A 271 -15.77 13.64 -24.73
N ASP A 272 -16.14 14.04 -23.53
CA ASP A 272 -17.53 13.90 -23.04
C ASP A 272 -18.25 15.24 -22.90
N PHE A 273 -17.57 16.36 -23.14
CA PHE A 273 -18.09 17.71 -22.91
C PHE A 273 -17.95 18.60 -24.15
N LYS A 274 -19.05 19.25 -24.54
CA LYS A 274 -19.07 20.20 -25.66
C LYS A 274 -18.64 21.58 -25.17
N PHE A 275 -17.45 22.01 -25.58
CA PHE A 275 -16.96 23.34 -25.25
C PHE A 275 -17.78 24.45 -25.94
N LYS A 276 -17.76 25.63 -25.33
CA LYS A 276 -18.45 26.86 -25.78
C LYS A 276 -17.54 28.06 -25.51
N ARG A 277 -17.95 29.21 -26.02
CA ARG A 277 -17.23 30.49 -25.95
C ARG A 277 -16.61 30.80 -24.59
N ASP A 278 -17.39 30.69 -23.51
CA ASP A 278 -16.92 31.04 -22.16
C ASP A 278 -15.73 30.19 -21.70
N HIS A 279 -15.68 28.92 -22.11
CA HIS A 279 -14.55 28.04 -21.83
C HIS A 279 -13.28 28.50 -22.54
N LEU A 280 -13.39 28.91 -23.81
CA LEU A 280 -12.24 29.44 -24.55
C LEU A 280 -11.72 30.71 -23.87
N ARG A 281 -12.63 31.63 -23.51
CA ARG A 281 -12.30 32.88 -22.82
C ARG A 281 -11.62 32.64 -21.48
N GLU A 282 -12.09 31.67 -20.70
CA GLU A 282 -11.45 31.28 -19.45
C GLU A 282 -10.05 30.71 -19.65
N ALA A 283 -9.87 29.85 -20.66
CA ALA A 283 -8.55 29.32 -21.00
C ALA A 283 -7.58 30.42 -21.48
N ILE A 284 -8.09 31.44 -22.18
CA ILE A 284 -7.35 32.64 -22.62
C ILE A 284 -6.90 33.50 -21.44
N LYS A 285 -7.82 33.81 -20.50
CA LYS A 285 -7.48 34.58 -19.28
C LYS A 285 -6.27 33.99 -18.57
N HIS A 286 -6.25 32.66 -18.45
CA HIS A 286 -5.20 31.93 -17.75
C HIS A 286 -4.02 31.48 -18.63
N SER A 287 -3.94 31.91 -19.89
CA SER A 287 -2.89 31.53 -20.86
C SER A 287 -2.66 30.00 -20.91
N ASN A 288 -3.75 29.23 -20.83
CA ASN A 288 -3.74 27.77 -20.77
C ASN A 288 -3.73 27.15 -22.19
N LYS A 289 -2.53 26.99 -22.74
CA LYS A 289 -2.31 26.40 -24.07
C LYS A 289 -3.01 25.05 -24.28
N THR A 290 -2.88 24.15 -23.31
CA THR A 290 -3.47 22.81 -23.40
C THR A 290 -5.00 22.87 -23.44
N GLY A 291 -5.60 23.71 -22.60
CA GLY A 291 -7.04 23.94 -22.60
C GLY A 291 -7.53 24.50 -23.94
N ILE A 292 -6.84 25.53 -24.45
CA ILE A 292 -7.15 26.13 -25.76
C ILE A 292 -7.10 25.07 -26.87
N GLU A 293 -6.01 24.30 -26.95
CA GLU A 293 -5.86 23.24 -27.95
C GLU A 293 -6.95 22.16 -27.88
N PHE A 294 -7.42 21.79 -26.69
CA PHE A 294 -8.54 20.85 -26.54
C PHE A 294 -9.88 21.48 -26.95
N ILE A 295 -10.12 22.73 -26.58
CA ILE A 295 -11.36 23.45 -26.91
C ILE A 295 -11.50 23.59 -28.42
N LEU A 296 -10.43 24.03 -29.10
CA LEU A 296 -10.43 24.30 -30.54
C LEU A 296 -10.61 23.05 -31.42
N LYS A 297 -10.49 21.84 -30.87
CA LYS A 297 -10.84 20.61 -31.61
C LYS A 297 -12.33 20.51 -31.91
N ASN A 298 -13.18 21.05 -31.02
CA ASN A 298 -14.63 20.84 -31.04
C ASN A 298 -15.44 22.16 -30.96
N TYR A 299 -14.78 23.31 -30.82
CA TYR A 299 -15.37 24.65 -30.85
C TYR A 299 -14.65 25.51 -31.89
N LYS A 300 -15.40 26.08 -32.83
CA LYS A 300 -14.86 27.03 -33.81
C LYS A 300 -14.92 28.45 -33.21
N PRO A 301 -13.77 29.11 -32.97
CA PRO A 301 -13.73 30.48 -32.51
C PRO A 301 -14.24 31.44 -33.58
N ASP A 302 -14.72 32.61 -33.17
CA ASP A 302 -15.10 33.71 -34.04
C ASP A 302 -14.25 34.97 -33.76
N ILE A 303 -14.53 36.07 -34.46
CA ILE A 303 -13.80 37.32 -34.32
C ILE A 303 -13.90 37.91 -32.89
N SER A 304 -15.02 37.68 -32.21
CA SER A 304 -15.23 38.18 -30.84
C SER A 304 -14.33 37.49 -29.82
N ASP A 305 -13.91 36.25 -30.08
CA ASP A 305 -12.94 35.54 -29.25
C ASP A 305 -11.52 36.08 -29.43
N PHE A 306 -11.20 36.56 -30.64
CA PHE A 306 -9.93 37.21 -30.95
C PHE A 306 -9.84 38.60 -30.29
N GLU A 307 -10.90 39.40 -30.42
CA GLU A 307 -11.02 40.70 -29.74
C GLU A 307 -10.93 40.56 -28.22
N PHE A 308 -11.60 39.54 -27.67
CA PHE A 308 -11.49 39.23 -26.25
C PHE A 308 -10.04 38.94 -25.84
N PHE A 309 -9.29 38.17 -26.63
CA PHE A 309 -7.88 37.88 -26.33
C PHE A 309 -7.03 39.16 -26.24
N LEU A 310 -7.16 40.03 -27.23
CA LEU A 310 -6.40 41.29 -27.29
C LEU A 310 -6.78 42.21 -26.13
N ASN A 311 -8.07 42.34 -25.83
CA ASN A 311 -8.55 43.20 -24.75
C ASN A 311 -8.21 42.67 -23.34
N ASN A 312 -7.99 41.36 -23.18
CA ASN A 312 -7.65 40.75 -21.89
C ASN A 312 -6.15 40.87 -21.54
N LYS A 313 -5.29 41.18 -22.51
CA LYS A 313 -3.83 41.17 -22.32
C LYS A 313 -3.24 42.56 -22.58
N TYR A 314 -2.83 43.23 -21.50
CA TYR A 314 -2.16 44.53 -21.55
C TYR A 314 -0.82 44.49 -22.31
N GLU A 315 -0.11 43.35 -22.26
CA GLU A 315 1.09 43.09 -23.04
C GLU A 315 1.11 41.66 -23.60
N LEU A 316 1.43 41.54 -24.89
CA LEU A 316 1.57 40.25 -25.58
C LEU A 316 3.02 39.75 -25.51
N LYS A 317 3.31 38.86 -24.57
CA LYS A 317 4.61 38.16 -24.55
C LYS A 317 4.61 37.04 -25.59
N ARG A 318 5.79 36.46 -25.86
CA ARG A 318 5.99 35.39 -26.86
C ARG A 318 4.99 34.24 -26.72
N LYS A 319 4.68 33.83 -25.49
CA LYS A 319 3.73 32.75 -25.20
C LYS A 319 2.30 33.13 -25.62
N GLU A 320 1.87 34.35 -25.34
CA GLU A 320 0.57 34.90 -25.72
C GLU A 320 0.46 35.02 -27.26
N LEU A 321 1.53 35.43 -27.94
CA LEU A 321 1.56 35.46 -29.41
C LEU A 321 1.42 34.05 -30.02
N GLU A 322 2.00 33.03 -29.40
CA GLU A 322 1.79 31.63 -29.83
C GLU A 322 0.33 31.21 -29.66
N LEU A 323 -0.31 31.56 -28.55
CA LEU A 323 -1.73 31.28 -28.31
C LEU A 323 -2.63 32.01 -29.30
N LEU A 324 -2.35 33.28 -29.57
CA LEU A 324 -3.06 34.09 -30.55
C LEU A 324 -2.96 33.48 -31.95
N LYS A 325 -1.78 33.00 -32.34
CA LYS A 325 -1.58 32.27 -33.61
C LYS A 325 -2.41 30.98 -33.67
N ILE A 326 -2.51 30.24 -32.57
CA ILE A 326 -3.32 29.01 -32.49
C ILE A 326 -4.80 29.34 -32.69
N ILE A 327 -5.32 30.35 -31.99
CA ILE A 327 -6.72 30.78 -32.11
C ILE A 327 -7.01 31.30 -33.52
N TYR A 328 -6.15 32.17 -34.06
CA TYR A 328 -6.29 32.74 -35.41
C TYR A 328 -6.24 31.68 -36.51
N LYS A 329 -5.47 30.61 -36.35
CA LYS A 329 -5.48 29.49 -37.30
C LYS A 329 -6.77 28.69 -37.27
N ALA A 330 -7.47 28.67 -36.13
CA ALA A 330 -8.73 27.95 -35.97
C ALA A 330 -9.97 28.77 -36.38
N THR A 331 -9.86 30.10 -36.49
CA THR A 331 -10.93 30.97 -37.00
C THR A 331 -11.05 30.93 -38.53
N LYS A 332 -9.93 30.68 -39.24
CA LYS A 332 -9.91 30.36 -40.68
C LYS A 332 -10.59 29.00 -40.89
#